data_AF-A0A938S0C3-F1
#
_entry.id   AF-A0A938S0C3-F1
#
_cell.length_a   1.000
_cell.length_b   1.000
_cell.length_c   1.000
_cell.angle_alpha   90.00
_cell.angle_beta   90.00
_cell.angle_gamma   90.00
#
_symmetry.space_group_name_H-M   'P 1'
#
loop_
_entity.id
_entity.type
_entity.pdbx_description
1 polymer ?
#
loop_
_entity_poly.entity_id
_entity_poly.type
_entity_poly.pdbx_seq_one_letter_code
_entity_poly.pdbx_strand_id
1 'polypeptide(L)'
;MVLTAEIPGVKPDDLELTVLGDSVRLRGRRPEEPSNGNRMYRRERAAGAFGRTVTLPESIDPDSVQAEYRDGVLRVRMEKAEKAKARKIEIKA
;
A
#
# COMPACT_ATOMS: atom_id res chain seq x y z
N MET A 1 2.09 -12.07 -5.58
CA MET A 1 2.21 -10.70 -6.15
C MET A 1 2.88 -9.79 -5.12
N VAL A 2 3.57 -8.73 -5.56
CA VAL A 2 4.27 -7.82 -4.64
C VAL A 2 3.98 -6.37 -5.04
N LEU A 3 3.62 -5.55 -4.05
CA LEU A 3 3.49 -4.09 -4.18
C LEU A 3 4.50 -3.44 -3.22
N THR A 4 5.21 -2.41 -3.69
CA THR A 4 6.13 -1.62 -2.87
C THR A 4 5.78 -0.14 -2.90
N ALA A 5 5.93 0.54 -1.77
CA ALA A 5 5.73 1.98 -1.67
C ALA A 5 6.80 2.63 -0.77
N GLU A 6 7.38 3.73 -1.23
CA GLU A 6 8.29 4.56 -0.43
C GLU A 6 7.50 5.53 0.44
N ILE A 7 7.66 5.41 1.76
CA ILE A 7 6.96 6.21 2.76
C ILE A 7 7.92 6.64 3.90
N PRO A 8 9.12 7.18 3.61
CA PRO A 8 10.08 7.51 4.66
C PRO A 8 9.54 8.55 5.64
N GLY A 9 9.94 8.42 6.91
CA GLY A 9 9.60 9.36 7.98
C GLY A 9 8.19 9.21 8.56
N VAL A 10 7.51 8.08 8.29
CA VAL A 10 6.20 7.74 8.86
C VAL A 10 6.35 6.49 9.73
N LYS A 11 5.69 6.48 10.90
CA LYS A 11 5.65 5.29 11.76
C LYS A 11 4.68 4.26 11.18
N PRO A 12 4.95 2.95 11.32
CA PRO A 12 4.04 1.90 10.86
C PRO A 12 2.61 2.09 11.38
N ASP A 13 2.46 2.49 12.65
CA ASP A 13 1.16 2.68 13.31
C ASP A 13 0.34 3.84 12.72
N ASP A 14 0.98 4.74 11.98
CA ASP A 14 0.33 5.85 11.27
C ASP A 14 -0.06 5.46 9.82
N LEU A 15 0.09 4.18 9.45
CA LEU A 15 -0.24 3.63 8.13
C LEU A 15 -1.47 2.73 8.23
N GLU A 16 -2.37 2.90 7.27
CA GLU A 16 -3.54 2.05 7.09
C GLU A 16 -3.48 1.41 5.70
N LEU A 17 -3.51 0.08 5.65
CA LEU A 17 -3.58 -0.69 4.42
C LEU A 17 -4.90 -1.45 4.37
N THR A 18 -5.66 -1.26 3.31
CA THR A 18 -6.93 -1.97 3.07
C THR A 18 -6.92 -2.61 1.71
N VAL A 19 -7.50 -3.80 1.61
CA VAL A 19 -7.63 -4.57 0.37
C VAL A 19 -9.10 -4.90 0.17
N LEU A 20 -9.62 -4.59 -1.02
CA LEU A 20 -10.99 -4.89 -1.41
C LEU A 20 -11.04 -5.28 -2.89
N GLY A 21 -11.40 -6.54 -3.16
CA GLY A 21 -11.44 -7.05 -4.53
C GLY A 21 -10.06 -7.02 -5.18
N ASP A 22 -9.89 -6.21 -6.22
CA ASP A 22 -8.63 -5.98 -6.95
C ASP A 22 -7.88 -4.71 -6.49
N SER A 23 -8.40 -4.00 -5.49
CA SER A 23 -7.93 -2.67 -5.12
C SER A 23 -7.18 -2.70 -3.78
N VAL A 24 -5.95 -2.18 -3.79
CA VAL A 24 -5.12 -1.97 -2.60
C VAL A 24 -5.09 -0.48 -2.29
N ARG A 25 -5.54 -0.10 -1.09
CA ARG A 25 -5.54 1.27 -0.64
C ARG A 25 -4.61 1.46 0.54
N LEU A 26 -3.69 2.41 0.40
CA LEU A 26 -2.74 2.84 1.41
C LEU A 26 -3.07 4.26 1.83
N ARG A 27 -3.23 4.49 3.13
CA ARG A 27 -3.39 5.83 3.72
C ARG A 27 -2.38 6.02 4.84
N GLY A 28 -2.12 7.28 5.15
CA GLY A 28 -1.36 7.64 6.35
C GLY A 28 -1.19 9.14 6.47
N ARG A 29 -0.40 9.56 7.46
CA ARG A 29 -0.06 10.96 7.69
C ARG A 29 1.43 11.12 7.89
N ARG A 30 2.06 11.98 7.09
CA ARG A 30 3.46 12.35 7.30
C ARG A 30 3.52 13.52 8.29
N PRO A 31 4.32 13.44 9.35
CA PRO A 31 4.45 14.52 10.32
C PRO A 31 4.95 15.79 9.66
N GLU A 32 4.45 16.93 10.12
CA GLU A 32 5.03 18.22 9.79
C GLU A 32 6.27 18.45 10.65
N GLU A 33 7.40 18.80 10.02
CA GLU A 33 8.57 19.23 10.77
C GLU A 33 8.28 20.60 11.41
N PRO A 34 8.38 20.73 12.74
CA PRO A 34 8.15 22.00 13.41
C PRO A 34 9.27 22.97 13.03
N SER A 35 8.92 24.23 12.77
CA SER A 35 9.92 25.24 12.42
C SER A 35 10.83 25.58 13.59
N ASN A 36 10.44 25.32 14.85
CA ASN A 36 11.21 25.58 16.07
C ASN A 36 11.89 26.98 16.09
N GLY A 37 11.23 28.00 15.50
CA GLY A 37 11.79 29.34 15.36
C GLY A 37 12.82 29.52 14.23
N ASN A 38 13.23 28.45 13.55
CA ASN A 38 14.10 28.48 12.39
C ASN A 38 13.32 28.87 11.13
N ARG A 39 13.95 29.69 10.28
CA ARG A 39 13.43 29.99 8.94
C ARG A 39 13.63 28.77 8.04
N MET A 40 12.54 28.12 7.67
CA MET A 40 12.55 27.05 6.66
C MET A 40 12.92 27.64 5.30
N TYR A 41 14.13 27.37 4.81
CA TYR A 41 14.59 27.87 3.50
C TYR A 41 13.91 27.15 2.34
N ARG A 42 13.66 25.83 2.48
CA ARG A 42 13.02 25.01 1.45
C ARG A 42 12.43 23.74 2.08
N ARG A 43 11.27 23.31 1.57
CA ARG A 43 10.63 22.03 1.89
C ARG A 43 10.37 21.28 0.59
N GLU A 44 11.05 20.15 0.39
CA GLU A 44 10.88 19.30 -0.81
C GLU A 44 10.00 18.07 -0.54
N ARG A 45 9.95 17.62 0.71
CA ARG A 45 9.06 16.53 1.14
C ARG A 45 7.70 17.10 1.53
N ALA A 46 6.63 16.54 0.96
CA ALA A 46 5.27 16.82 1.39
C ALA A 46 5.06 16.38 2.83
N ALA A 47 4.18 17.06 3.55
CA ALA A 47 3.71 16.68 4.89
C ALA A 47 2.18 16.64 4.91
N GLY A 48 1.60 16.06 5.95
CA GLY A 48 0.15 15.91 6.09
C GLY A 48 -0.38 14.55 5.60
N ALA A 49 -1.69 14.48 5.45
CA ALA A 49 -2.39 13.25 5.07
C ALA A 49 -2.09 12.86 3.61
N PHE A 50 -1.95 11.56 3.37
CA PHE A 50 -1.83 11.02 2.03
C PHE A 50 -2.70 9.77 1.87
N GLY A 51 -3.07 9.50 0.62
CA GLY A 51 -3.80 8.31 0.23
C GLY A 51 -3.46 7.92 -1.20
N ARG A 52 -3.26 6.64 -1.44
CA ARG A 52 -3.07 6.06 -2.77
C ARG A 52 -3.91 4.80 -2.88
N THR A 53 -4.52 4.62 -4.05
CA THR A 53 -5.20 3.39 -4.40
C THR A 53 -4.54 2.84 -5.65
N VAL A 54 -4.21 1.56 -5.62
CA VAL A 54 -3.68 0.83 -6.77
C VAL A 54 -4.69 -0.25 -7.11
N THR A 55 -5.24 -0.18 -8.32
CA THR A 55 -6.06 -1.24 -8.90
C THR A 55 -5.14 -2.24 -9.57
N LEU A 56 -5.26 -3.51 -9.19
CA LEU A 56 -4.50 -4.60 -9.77
C LEU A 56 -5.27 -5.24 -10.93
N PRO A 57 -4.58 -6.00 -11.81
CA PRO A 57 -5.25 -6.69 -12.92
C PRO A 57 -6.24 -7.78 -12.48
N GLU A 58 -6.10 -8.28 -11.24
CA GLU A 58 -6.89 -9.41 -10.74
C GLU A 58 -7.25 -9.20 -9.26
N SER A 59 -8.33 -9.85 -8.84
CA SER A 59 -8.78 -9.85 -7.44
C SER A 59 -7.78 -10.57 -6.52
N ILE A 60 -7.63 -10.04 -5.31
CA ILE A 60 -6.69 -10.49 -4.30
C ILE A 60 -7.43 -11.34 -3.25
N ASP A 61 -6.76 -12.35 -2.70
CA ASP A 61 -7.21 -13.02 -1.49
C ASP A 61 -6.83 -12.18 -0.25
N PRO A 62 -7.78 -11.59 0.50
CA PRO A 62 -7.47 -10.75 1.65
C PRO A 62 -6.73 -11.48 2.77
N ASP A 63 -6.99 -12.78 2.94
CA ASP A 63 -6.39 -13.59 4.01
C ASP A 63 -4.91 -13.91 3.74
N SER A 64 -4.47 -13.76 2.48
CA SER A 64 -3.08 -13.97 2.07
C SER A 64 -2.18 -12.74 2.26
N VAL A 65 -2.74 -11.59 2.66
CA VAL A 65 -2.02 -10.32 2.65
C VAL A 65 -1.03 -10.25 3.81
N GLN A 66 0.25 -10.03 3.49
CA GLN A 66 1.33 -9.79 4.44
C GLN A 66 2.02 -8.47 4.11
N ALA A 67 2.26 -7.63 5.12
CA ALA A 67 2.92 -6.35 4.97
C ALA A 67 4.15 -6.26 5.87
N GLU A 68 5.27 -5.82 5.28
CA GLU A 68 6.52 -5.55 5.98
C GLU A 68 6.90 -4.09 5.72
N TYR A 69 7.27 -3.36 6.77
CA TYR A 69 7.77 -2.00 6.65
C TYR A 69 9.17 -1.91 7.24
N ARG A 70 10.14 -1.53 6.40
CA ARG A 70 11.54 -1.46 6.78
C ARG A 70 12.21 -0.31 6.06
N ASP A 71 13.00 0.46 6.81
CA ASP A 71 13.84 1.54 6.27
C ASP A 71 13.08 2.55 5.40
N GLY A 72 11.81 2.83 5.75
CA GLY A 72 10.97 3.77 5.01
C GLY A 72 10.25 3.18 3.80
N VAL A 73 10.33 1.86 3.57
CA VAL A 73 9.71 1.17 2.44
C VAL A 73 8.69 0.15 2.94
N LEU A 74 7.45 0.28 2.46
CA LEU A 74 6.40 -0.71 2.66
C LEU A 74 6.46 -1.75 1.54
N ARG A 75 6.47 -3.03 1.90
CA ARG A 75 6.36 -4.16 0.98
C ARG A 75 5.13 -4.99 1.35
N VAL A 76 4.21 -5.12 0.41
CA VAL A 76 2.99 -5.91 0.56
C VAL A 76 3.07 -7.13 -0.35
N ARG A 77 3.00 -8.33 0.23
CA ARG A 77 2.87 -9.61 -0.47
C ARG A 77 1.43 -10.09 -0.38
N MET A 78 0.91 -10.59 -1.48
CA MET A 78 -0.48 -11.04 -1.58
C MET A 78 -0.65 -12.07 -2.71
N GLU A 79 -1.65 -12.93 -2.60
CA GLU A 79 -2.01 -13.92 -3.60
C GLU A 79 -3.26 -13.54 -4.39
N LYS A 80 -3.41 -14.14 -5.57
CA LYS A 80 -4.61 -13.98 -6.39
C LYS A 80 -5.75 -14.75 -5.74
N ALA A 81 -6.95 -14.17 -5.74
CA ALA A 81 -8.14 -14.86 -5.29
C ALA A 81 -8.36 -16.16 -6.09
N GLU A 82 -8.84 -17.22 -5.43
CA GLU A 82 -9.13 -18.51 -6.09
C GLU A 82 -10.07 -18.38 -7.30
N LYS A 83 -11.01 -17.43 -7.27
CA LYS A 83 -11.92 -17.15 -8.38
C LYS A 83 -11.23 -16.54 -9.60
N ALA A 84 -10.08 -15.88 -9.42
CA ALA A 84 -9.26 -15.33 -10.49
C ALA A 84 -8.31 -16.37 -11.10
N LYS A 85 -8.13 -17.54 -10.47
CA LYS A 85 -7.31 -18.62 -11.02
C LYS A 85 -8.05 -19.27 -12.20
N ALA A 86 -7.33 -19.47 -13.30
CA ALA A 86 -7.87 -20.11 -14.50
C ALA A 86 -8.37 -21.53 -14.18
N ARG A 87 -9.56 -21.87 -14.66
CA ARG A 87 -10.16 -23.21 -14.48
C ARG A 87 -10.15 -23.96 -15.80
N LYS A 88 -9.79 -25.24 -15.75
CA LYS A 88 -9.98 -26.16 -16.87
C LYS A 88 -11.48 -26.46 -17.00
N ILE A 89 -12.05 -26.22 -18.18
CA ILE A 89 -13.44 -26.58 -18.49
C ILE A 89 -13.41 -27.82 -19.37
N GLU A 90 -14.15 -28.84 -18.96
CA GLU A 90 -14.33 -30.06 -19.75
C GLU A 90 -15.39 -29.80 -20.83
N ILE A 91 -15.03 -30.05 -22.09
CA ILE A 91 -15.94 -29.90 -23.23
C ILE A 91 -16.77 -31.17 -23.30
N LYS A 92 -18.09 -31.05 -23.12
CA LYS A 92 -19.04 -32.15 -23.30
C LYS A 92 -19.50 -32.21 -24.76
N ALA A 93 -19.62 -33.43 -25.28
CA ALA A 93 -20.28 -33.75 -26.55
C ALA A 93 -21.73 -34.15 -26.29
#